data_AF-A0A6L3SVU4-F1
#
_entry.id   AF-A0A6L3SVU4-F1
#
_cell.length_a   1.000
_cell.length_b   1.000
_cell.length_c   1.000
_cell.angle_alpha   90.00
_cell.angle_beta   90.00
_cell.angle_gamma   90.00
#
_symmetry.space_group_name_H-M   'P 1'
#
loop_
_entity.id
_entity.type
_entity.pdbx_description
1 polymer ?
#
loop_
_entity_poly.entity_id
_entity_poly.type
_entity_poly.pdbx_seq_one_letter_code
_entity_poly.pdbx_strand_id
1 'polypeptide(L)'
;MIPSDLTDLLSARIFVIESALGLIRQRQDVNTQGREVRGHLMDVLDLVRRDPGVDAAVDDLHRSVCAFIEAKPAESSVEARRLRLLDEAHTRFLDRLKAAGLRIPPVSGRDGLG
;
A
#
# COMPACT_ATOMS: atom_id res chain seq x y z
N MET A 1 -3.24 -19.90 14.74
CA MET A 1 -3.42 -18.58 15.36
C MET A 1 -2.22 -17.74 14.98
N ILE A 2 -2.40 -16.63 14.26
CA ILE A 2 -1.30 -15.68 14.01
C ILE A 2 -1.07 -14.91 15.32
N PRO A 3 0.17 -14.76 15.82
CA PRO A 3 0.43 -14.00 17.03
C PRO A 3 -0.03 -12.53 16.87
N SER A 4 -0.61 -11.93 17.92
CA SER A 4 -1.13 -10.55 17.89
C SER A 4 -0.08 -9.58 17.37
N ASP A 5 1.15 -9.72 17.84
CA ASP A 5 2.29 -8.88 17.47
C ASP A 5 2.57 -8.87 15.96
N LEU A 6 2.39 -10.02 15.27
CA LEU A 6 2.58 -10.09 13.82
C LEU A 6 1.44 -9.38 13.07
N THR A 7 0.22 -9.48 13.58
CA THR A 7 -0.93 -8.77 13.01
C THR A 7 -0.78 -7.26 13.20
N ASP A 8 -0.26 -6.83 14.35
CA ASP A 8 -0.02 -5.42 14.66
C ASP A 8 1.11 -4.83 13.82
N LEU A 9 2.21 -5.57 13.64
CA LEU A 9 3.30 -5.18 12.75
C LEU A 9 2.83 -5.03 11.30
N LEU A 10 2.06 -6.01 10.80
CA LEU A 10 1.52 -5.94 9.44
C LEU A 10 0.57 -4.75 9.27
N SER A 11 -0.32 -4.53 10.25
CA SER A 11 -1.25 -3.39 10.24
C SER A 11 -0.51 -2.06 10.22
N ALA A 12 0.59 -1.94 10.98
CA ALA A 12 1.43 -0.75 10.96
C ALA A 12 2.08 -0.52 9.58
N ARG A 13 2.54 -1.59 8.90
CA ARG A 13 3.10 -1.47 7.54
C ARG A 13 2.05 -1.04 6.52
N ILE A 14 0.85 -1.62 6.59
CA ILE A 14 -0.27 -1.23 5.72
C ILE A 14 -0.63 0.24 5.93
N PHE A 15 -0.74 0.70 7.19
CA PHE A 15 -1.06 2.08 7.49
C PHE A 15 -0.05 3.09 6.91
N VAL A 16 1.24 2.77 6.98
CA VAL A 16 2.28 3.64 6.39
C VAL A 16 2.19 3.63 4.86
N ILE A 17 1.97 2.48 4.23
CA ILE A 17 1.74 2.39 2.77
C ILE A 17 0.54 3.26 2.38
N GLU A 18 -0.59 3.16 3.08
CA GLU A 18 -1.79 3.95 2.80
C GLU A 18 -1.53 5.45 2.91
N SER A 19 -0.81 5.87 3.96
CA SER A 19 -0.42 7.26 4.20
C SER A 19 0.49 7.79 3.09
N ALA A 20 1.52 7.03 2.72
CA ALA A 20 2.46 7.39 1.67
C ALA A 20 1.78 7.46 0.30
N LEU A 21 0.87 6.53 0.00
CA LEU A 21 0.04 6.59 -1.21
C LEU A 21 -0.84 7.84 -1.21
N GLY A 22 -1.37 8.27 -0.06
CA GLY A 22 -2.11 9.52 0.08
C GLY A 22 -1.30 10.76 -0.33
N LEU A 23 -0.01 10.79 0.02
CA LEU A 23 0.91 11.87 -0.37
C LEU A 23 1.33 11.77 -1.84
N ILE A 24 1.57 10.55 -2.36
CA ILE A 24 1.85 10.31 -3.78
C ILE A 24 0.72 10.80 -4.66
N ARG A 25 -0.54 10.51 -4.30
CA ARG A 25 -1.73 10.99 -5.03
C ARG A 25 -1.78 12.52 -5.14
N GLN A 26 -1.26 13.22 -4.14
CA GLN A 26 -1.17 14.68 -4.11
C GLN A 26 0.12 15.22 -4.75
N ARG A 27 0.94 14.34 -5.33
CA ARG A 27 2.28 14.63 -5.87
C ARG A 27 3.22 15.29 -4.86
N GLN A 28 3.08 14.97 -3.57
CA GLN A 28 3.93 15.47 -2.50
C GLN A 28 5.05 14.48 -2.19
N ASP A 29 6.28 14.97 -2.14
CA ASP A 29 7.50 14.21 -1.79
C ASP A 29 7.62 12.85 -2.48
N VAL A 30 7.15 12.77 -3.74
CA VAL A 30 6.87 11.51 -4.45
C VAL A 30 8.04 10.51 -4.44
N ASN A 31 9.28 10.98 -4.52
CA ASN A 31 10.46 10.12 -4.47
C ASN A 31 10.72 9.52 -3.08
N THR A 32 10.48 10.30 -2.02
CA THR A 32 10.59 9.82 -0.64
C THR A 32 9.47 8.84 -0.34
N GLN A 33 8.23 9.20 -0.69
CA GLN A 33 7.06 8.35 -0.48
C GLN A 33 7.14 7.06 -1.30
N GLY A 34 7.66 7.09 -2.53
CA GLY A 34 7.90 5.90 -3.33
C GLY A 34 8.90 4.92 -2.70
N ARG A 35 9.98 5.44 -2.10
CA ARG A 35 10.93 4.61 -1.35
C ARG A 35 10.31 4.00 -0.09
N GLU A 36 9.48 4.76 0.61
CA GLU A 36 8.76 4.32 1.81
C GLU A 36 7.76 3.21 1.49
N VAL A 37 6.95 3.38 0.43
CA VAL A 37 6.06 2.32 -0.06
C VAL A 37 6.85 1.07 -0.41
N ARG A 38 7.94 1.19 -1.18
CA ARG A 38 8.77 0.03 -1.53
C ARG A 38 9.31 -0.69 -0.29
N GLY A 39 9.83 0.04 0.70
CA GLY A 39 10.36 -0.54 1.93
C GLY A 39 9.31 -1.35 2.68
N HIS A 40 8.14 -0.76 2.91
CA HIS A 40 7.08 -1.45 3.65
C HIS A 40 6.40 -2.56 2.87
N LEU A 41 6.41 -2.52 1.53
CA LEU A 41 6.00 -3.67 0.73
C LEU A 41 6.93 -4.87 0.91
N MET A 42 8.25 -4.63 1.02
CA MET A 42 9.20 -5.72 1.31
C MET A 42 8.99 -6.24 2.75
N ASP A 43 8.79 -5.36 3.72
CA ASP A 43 8.45 -5.76 5.09
C ASP A 43 7.20 -6.65 5.12
N VAL A 44 6.16 -6.33 4.34
CA VAL A 44 4.95 -7.16 4.22
C VAL A 44 5.29 -8.56 3.71
N LEU A 45 6.13 -8.68 2.68
CA LEU A 45 6.55 -9.98 2.15
C LEU A 45 7.34 -10.81 3.18
N ASP A 46 8.15 -10.15 4.02
CA ASP A 46 8.91 -10.81 5.08
C ASP A 46 8.02 -11.27 6.24
N LEU A 47 6.92 -10.56 6.52
CA LEU A 47 5.97 -10.86 7.59
C LEU A 47 4.92 -11.91 7.20
N VAL A 48 4.64 -12.06 5.91
CA VAL A 48 3.59 -12.95 5.40
C VAL A 48 4.18 -14.30 4.98
N ARG A 49 3.50 -15.40 5.33
CA ARG A 49 3.85 -16.71 4.78
C ARG A 49 3.73 -16.66 3.26
N ARG A 50 4.77 -17.07 2.55
CA ARG A 50 4.84 -17.06 1.08
C ARG A 50 3.50 -17.43 0.43
N ASP A 51 2.97 -16.48 -0.31
CA ASP A 51 1.71 -16.56 -1.05
C ASP A 51 1.91 -15.89 -2.42
N PRO A 52 1.88 -16.66 -3.52
CA PRO A 52 2.12 -16.12 -4.86
C PRO A 52 1.13 -15.01 -5.26
N GLY A 53 -0.06 -14.99 -4.68
CA GLY A 53 -1.05 -13.96 -4.89
C GLY A 53 -0.68 -12.65 -4.21
N VAL A 54 -0.11 -12.72 -3.02
CA VAL A 54 0.45 -11.55 -2.31
C VAL A 54 1.69 -11.04 -3.02
N ASP A 55 2.61 -11.92 -3.42
CA ASP A 55 3.83 -11.55 -4.14
C ASP A 55 3.51 -10.76 -5.42
N ALA A 56 2.56 -11.26 -6.21
CA ALA A 56 2.12 -10.61 -7.44
C ALA A 56 1.44 -9.25 -7.19
N ALA A 57 0.66 -9.13 -6.11
CA ALA A 57 -0.01 -7.88 -5.79
C ALA A 57 0.94 -6.82 -5.22
N VAL A 58 1.99 -7.24 -4.50
CA VAL A 58 3.07 -6.35 -4.07
C VAL A 58 3.83 -5.78 -5.26
N ASP A 59 4.22 -6.63 -6.21
CA ASP A 59 4.91 -6.20 -7.43
C ASP A 59 4.03 -5.28 -8.29
N ASP A 60 2.75 -5.60 -8.46
CA ASP A 60 1.78 -4.78 -9.20
C ASP A 60 1.59 -3.38 -8.57
N LEU A 61 1.45 -3.30 -7.25
CA LEU A 61 1.35 -2.02 -6.53
C LEU A 61 2.65 -1.22 -6.64
N HIS A 62 3.80 -1.86 -6.45
CA HIS A 62 5.09 -1.18 -6.59
C HIS A 62 5.29 -0.61 -8.00
N ARG A 63 4.98 -1.38 -9.05
CA ARG A 63 5.04 -0.91 -10.44
C ARG A 63 4.09 0.24 -10.71
N SER A 64 2.87 0.18 -10.18
CA SER A 64 1.87 1.24 -10.31
C SER A 64 2.34 2.54 -9.67
N VAL A 65 2.99 2.44 -8.50
CA VAL A 65 3.62 3.59 -7.84
C VAL A 65 4.75 4.17 -8.68
N CYS A 66 5.69 3.35 -9.15
CA CYS A 66 6.79 3.82 -10.01
C CYS A 66 6.27 4.52 -11.27
N ALA A 67 5.32 3.90 -11.96
CA ALA A 67 4.71 4.47 -13.17
C ALA A 67 4.02 5.82 -12.88
N PHE A 68 3.36 5.96 -11.73
CA PHE A 68 2.74 7.23 -11.33
C PHE A 68 3.79 8.31 -11.04
N ILE A 69 4.88 7.97 -10.33
CA ILE A 69 5.97 8.89 -9.98
C ILE A 69 6.71 9.38 -11.23
N GLU A 70 7.02 8.47 -12.16
CA GLU A 70 7.71 8.77 -13.41
C GLU A 70 6.85 9.59 -14.39
N ALA A 71 5.52 9.48 -14.26
CA ALA A 71 4.60 10.19 -15.11
C ALA A 71 4.59 11.70 -14.82
N LYS A 72 4.88 12.51 -15.84
CA LYS A 72 4.69 13.97 -15.78
C LYS A 72 3.22 14.31 -15.49
N PRO A 73 2.97 15.41 -14.76
CA PRO A 73 1.62 15.98 -14.65
C PRO A 73 1.02 16.12 -16.05
N ALA A 74 -0.21 15.64 -16.21
CA ALA A 74 -0.93 15.67 -17.47
C ALA A 74 -2.28 16.37 -17.29
N GLU A 75 -3.03 16.48 -18.37
CA GLU A 75 -4.43 16.92 -18.32
C GLU A 75 -5.24 16.07 -17.33
N SER A 76 -6.27 16.69 -16.76
CA SER A 76 -7.07 16.13 -15.66
C SER A 76 -7.62 14.72 -15.93
N SER A 77 -8.00 14.42 -17.17
CA SER A 77 -8.53 13.11 -17.56
C SER A 77 -7.48 11.99 -17.52
N VAL A 78 -6.25 12.28 -17.95
CA VAL A 78 -5.14 11.33 -17.94
C VAL A 78 -4.67 11.10 -16.51
N GLU A 79 -4.59 12.16 -15.71
CA GLU A 79 -4.21 12.07 -14.31
C GLU A 79 -5.23 11.26 -13.50
N ALA A 80 -6.54 11.52 -13.69
CA ALA A 80 -7.60 10.75 -13.06
C ALA A 80 -7.53 9.25 -13.39
N ARG A 81 -7.18 8.91 -14.64
CA ARG A 81 -6.99 7.51 -15.05
C ARG A 81 -5.81 6.86 -14.33
N ARG A 82 -4.68 7.57 -14.18
CA ARG A 82 -3.49 7.05 -13.48
C ARG A 82 -3.78 6.85 -11.99
N LEU A 83 -4.49 7.79 -11.36
CA LEU A 83 -4.93 7.66 -9.97
C LEU A 83 -5.84 6.44 -9.80
N ARG A 84 -6.83 6.24 -10.69
CA ARG A 84 -7.68 5.06 -10.66
C ARG A 84 -6.87 3.76 -10.74
N LEU A 85 -5.90 3.67 -11.65
CA LEU A 85 -5.05 2.47 -11.77
C LEU A 85 -4.22 2.20 -10.50
N LEU A 86 -3.67 3.26 -9.88
CA LEU A 86 -2.96 3.16 -8.61
C LEU A 86 -3.89 2.65 -7.49
N ASP A 87 -5.11 3.18 -7.42
CA ASP A 87 -6.11 2.77 -6.43
C ASP A 87 -6.57 1.32 -6.64
N GLU A 88 -6.77 0.90 -7.89
CA GLU A 88 -7.09 -0.49 -8.22
C GLU A 88 -5.98 -1.46 -7.82
N ALA A 89 -4.70 -1.11 -8.05
CA ALA A 89 -3.55 -1.89 -7.60
C ALA A 89 -3.52 -1.99 -6.06
N HIS A 90 -3.77 -0.88 -5.37
CA HIS A 90 -3.84 -0.87 -3.91
C HIS A 90 -4.98 -1.72 -3.35
N THR A 91 -6.18 -1.64 -3.93
CA THR A 91 -7.31 -2.50 -3.54
C THR A 91 -6.99 -3.98 -3.73
N ARG A 92 -6.41 -4.35 -4.89
CA ARG A 92 -6.00 -5.74 -5.16
C ARG A 92 -4.97 -6.24 -4.13
N PHE A 93 -4.03 -5.40 -3.74
CA PHE A 93 -3.07 -5.71 -2.68
C PHE A 93 -3.77 -6.04 -1.35
N LEU A 94 -4.66 -5.16 -0.88
CA LEU A 94 -5.41 -5.39 0.37
C LEU A 94 -6.27 -6.66 0.31
N ASP A 95 -6.93 -6.91 -0.82
CA ASP A 95 -7.78 -8.08 -0.99
C ASP A 95 -6.98 -9.38 -1.01
N ARG A 96 -5.76 -9.38 -1.57
CA ARG A 96 -4.87 -10.55 -1.51
C ARG A 96 -4.36 -10.82 -0.11
N LEU A 97 -4.04 -9.78 0.66
CA LEU A 97 -3.69 -9.95 2.07
C LEU A 97 -4.83 -10.58 2.88
N LYS A 98 -6.08 -10.10 2.68
CA LYS A 98 -7.27 -10.69 3.32
C LYS A 98 -7.45 -12.15 2.91
N ALA A 99 -7.31 -12.46 1.62
CA ALA A 99 -7.43 -13.83 1.09
C ALA A 99 -6.35 -14.77 1.65
N ALA A 100 -5.15 -14.26 1.94
CA ALA A 100 -4.08 -15.00 2.61
C ALA A 100 -4.34 -15.24 4.13
N GLY A 101 -5.49 -14.80 4.64
CA GLY A 101 -5.91 -14.99 6.03
C GLY A 101 -5.39 -13.92 6.98
N LEU A 102 -4.90 -12.79 6.46
CA LEU A 102 -4.41 -11.68 7.27
C LEU A 102 -5.58 -10.79 7.66
N ARG A 103 -5.78 -10.60 8.96
CA ARG A 103 -6.80 -9.69 9.47
C ARG A 103 -6.25 -8.28 9.41
N ILE A 104 -6.76 -7.48 8.49
CA ILE A 104 -6.50 -6.04 8.42
C ILE A 104 -7.58 -5.37 9.29
N PRO A 105 -7.28 -4.89 10.50
CA PRO A 105 -8.25 -4.13 11.27
C PRO A 105 -8.64 -2.87 10.51
N PRO A 106 -9.91 -2.41 10.60
CA PRO A 106 -10.30 -1.13 10.03
C PRO A 106 -9.46 -0.01 10.64
N VAL A 107 -9.04 0.95 9.81
CA VAL A 107 -8.31 2.15 10.23
C VAL A 107 -9.28 3.06 11.00
N SER A 108 -9.56 2.73 12.26
CA SER A 108 -10.37 3.56 13.17
C SER A 108 -10.00 3.24 14.61
N GLY A 109 -9.46 4.23 15.32
CA GLY A 109 -9.35 4.21 16.79
C GLY A 109 -7.97 4.48 17.39
N ARG A 110 -7.32 5.59 17.04
CA ARG A 110 -6.40 6.28 17.97
C ARG A 110 -6.78 7.74 18.17
N ASP A 111 -8.09 7.99 18.23
CA ASP A 111 -8.63 9.20 18.86
C ASP A 111 -9.07 8.80 20.26
N GLY A 112 -8.16 8.94 21.20
CA GLY A 112 -8.40 8.58 22.58
C GLY A 112 -7.16 8.76 23.43
N LEU A 113 -6.65 9.99 23.48
CA LEU A 113 -5.95 10.61 24.61
C LEU A 113 -5.81 12.11 24.30
N GLY A 114 -6.79 12.87 24.79
CA GLY A 114 -6.83 14.33 24.84
C GLY A 114 -7.93 14.73 25.81
#